data_AF-A0A377IUX3-F1
#
_entry.id   AF-A0A377IUX3-F1
#
_cell.length_a   1.000
_cell.length_b   1.000
_cell.length_c   1.000
_cell.angle_alpha   90.00
_cell.angle_beta   90.00
_cell.angle_gamma   90.00
#
_symmetry.space_group_name_H-M   'P 1'
#
loop_
_entity.id
_entity.type
_entity.pdbx_description
1 polymer ?
#
loop_
_entity_poly.entity_id
_entity_poly.type
_entity_poly.pdbx_seq_one_letter_code
_entity_poly.pdbx_strand_id
1 'polypeptide(L)'
;MTTTLNKTEMMESLKTLRSELELLKKPYSQPKTIYYKTGPGDYAEHDQFIGVSVPELRKVAKRYQTVLPFSLLQELLYSSINEERLLALLMLVTHYQKGDIDLKQTIFQFYLTHINQINNWNLVDASAHWIVGAHLLDKDKTLLFTLAESTNLWEKRIAIVATWYFIRNNHFDCTLKLAEKLLCDDHDLIHKAVGWMLREVGKRNQAILIEFLDSHAYRMPRTMLRYAIERLMPITRKSYLLAKPIECI
;
A
#
# COMPACT_ATOMS: atom_id res chain seq x y z
N MET A 1 7.52 -25.67 9.39
CA MET A 1 8.54 -26.27 8.49
C MET A 1 8.14 -25.98 7.06
N THR A 2 8.80 -25.05 6.40
CA THR A 2 8.58 -24.76 4.97
C THR A 2 9.13 -25.92 4.15
N THR A 3 8.25 -26.73 3.57
CA THR A 3 8.64 -27.79 2.63
C THR A 3 9.43 -27.14 1.50
N THR A 4 10.71 -27.48 1.39
CA THR A 4 11.55 -26.96 0.32
C THR A 4 11.17 -27.73 -0.94
N LEU A 5 10.41 -27.10 -1.83
CA LEU A 5 10.09 -27.70 -3.13
C LEU A 5 11.38 -27.81 -3.94
N ASN A 6 11.58 -28.94 -4.61
CA ASN A 6 12.64 -29.01 -5.60
C ASN A 6 12.29 -28.11 -6.80
N LYS A 7 13.28 -27.82 -7.66
CA LYS A 7 13.11 -26.88 -8.78
C LYS A 7 11.95 -27.25 -9.71
N THR A 8 11.74 -28.55 -9.94
CA THR A 8 10.67 -29.07 -10.80
C THR A 8 9.29 -28.86 -10.19
N GLU A 9 9.13 -29.17 -8.90
CA GLU A 9 7.86 -28.97 -8.18
C GLU A 9 7.49 -27.48 -8.05
N MET A 10 8.50 -26.62 -7.88
CA MET A 10 8.31 -25.18 -7.87
C MET A 10 7.81 -24.67 -9.22
N MET A 11 8.41 -25.14 -10.32
CA MET A 11 7.97 -24.78 -11.68
C MET A 11 6.54 -25.25 -11.97
N GLU A 12 6.17 -26.46 -11.56
CA GLU A 12 4.82 -26.98 -11.77
C GLU A 12 3.76 -26.22 -10.95
N SER A 13 4.11 -25.84 -9.71
CA SER A 13 3.24 -25.01 -8.87
C SER A 13 3.00 -23.62 -9.48
N LEU A 14 4.07 -22.97 -9.98
CA LEU A 14 3.96 -21.69 -10.70
C LEU A 14 3.11 -21.82 -11.95
N LYS A 15 3.32 -22.88 -12.73
CA LYS A 15 2.56 -23.14 -13.95
C LYS A 15 1.07 -23.31 -13.65
N THR A 16 0.74 -24.08 -12.62
CA THR A 16 -0.65 -24.30 -12.18
C THR A 16 -1.32 -22.97 -11.81
N LEU A 17 -0.64 -22.15 -11.00
CA LEU A 17 -1.17 -20.85 -10.56
C LEU A 17 -1.33 -19.87 -11.72
N ARG A 18 -0.38 -19.85 -12.68
CA ARG A 18 -0.49 -19.04 -13.89
C ARG A 18 -1.63 -19.50 -14.80
N SER A 19 -1.83 -20.80 -14.97
CA SER A 19 -2.97 -21.35 -15.70
C SER A 19 -4.31 -20.97 -15.05
N GLU A 20 -4.37 -20.96 -13.72
CA GLU A 20 -5.54 -20.50 -12.99
C GLU A 20 -5.84 -19.01 -13.23
N LEU A 21 -4.80 -18.17 -13.25
CA LEU A 21 -4.95 -16.75 -13.62
C LEU A 21 -5.41 -16.57 -15.08
N GLU A 22 -4.91 -17.40 -16.00
CA GLU A 22 -5.31 -17.39 -17.41
C GLU A 22 -6.82 -17.57 -17.58
N LEU A 23 -7.39 -18.53 -16.85
CA LEU A 23 -8.84 -18.83 -16.88
C LEU A 23 -9.69 -17.69 -16.31
N LEU A 24 -9.11 -16.81 -15.49
CA LEU A 24 -9.79 -15.69 -14.85
C LEU A 24 -9.62 -14.36 -15.61
N LYS A 25 -8.85 -14.36 -16.70
CA LYS A 25 -8.66 -13.16 -17.51
C LYS A 25 -9.99 -12.68 -18.07
N LYS A 26 -10.16 -11.37 -18.03
CA LYS A 26 -11.23 -10.67 -18.75
C LYS A 26 -10.57 -9.71 -19.73
N PRO A 27 -11.22 -9.39 -20.87
CA PRO A 27 -10.73 -8.36 -21.77
C PRO A 27 -10.43 -7.08 -20.97
N TYR A 28 -9.16 -6.70 -20.89
CA TYR A 28 -8.79 -5.48 -20.20
C TYR A 28 -9.18 -4.32 -21.11
N SER A 29 -10.18 -3.54 -20.71
CA SER A 29 -10.44 -2.30 -21.41
C SER A 29 -9.25 -1.36 -21.17
N GLN A 30 -8.57 -0.95 -22.26
CA GLN A 30 -7.48 0.03 -22.27
C GLN A 30 -7.69 1.25 -21.34
N PRO A 31 -8.89 1.81 -21.10
CA PRO A 31 -9.06 2.90 -20.14
C PRO A 31 -8.66 2.59 -18.68
N LYS A 32 -8.49 1.32 -18.30
CA LYS A 32 -8.09 0.95 -16.92
C LYS A 32 -6.58 0.99 -16.67
N THR A 33 -5.72 0.79 -17.68
CA THR A 33 -4.25 0.83 -17.50
C THR A 33 -3.74 2.25 -17.27
N ILE A 34 -4.43 3.26 -17.79
CA ILE A 34 -4.06 4.69 -17.64
C ILE A 34 -3.99 5.11 -16.16
N TYR A 35 -4.84 4.53 -15.29
CA TYR A 35 -4.79 4.77 -13.84
C TYR A 35 -3.54 4.20 -13.16
N TYR A 36 -2.89 3.24 -13.80
CA TYR A 36 -1.61 2.70 -13.35
C TYR A 36 -0.42 3.46 -13.90
N LYS A 37 -0.62 4.46 -14.78
CA LYS A 37 0.45 5.27 -15.37
C LYS A 37 1.45 4.37 -16.10
N THR A 38 0.98 3.79 -17.21
CA THR A 38 1.77 2.91 -18.08
C THR A 38 2.31 3.63 -19.31
N GLY A 39 2.33 4.97 -19.32
CA GLY A 39 2.90 5.75 -20.42
C GLY A 39 4.42 5.78 -20.38
N PRO A 40 5.10 6.18 -21.47
CA PRO A 40 6.54 6.40 -21.46
C PRO A 40 6.97 7.39 -20.36
N GLY A 41 7.94 7.01 -19.53
CA GLY A 41 8.43 7.80 -18.39
C GLY A 41 7.56 7.74 -17.13
N ASP A 42 6.41 7.05 -17.18
CA ASP A 42 5.59 6.81 -15.98
C ASP A 42 6.12 5.61 -15.17
N TYR A 43 5.73 5.54 -13.89
CA TYR A 43 6.24 4.52 -12.96
C TYR A 43 5.83 3.07 -13.27
N ALA A 44 4.85 2.83 -14.14
CA ALA A 44 4.42 1.50 -14.55
C ALA A 44 4.59 1.28 -16.06
N GLU A 45 5.50 2.01 -16.72
CA GLU A 45 5.77 1.90 -18.17
C GLU A 45 5.97 0.46 -18.65
N HIS A 46 6.62 -0.38 -17.84
CA HIS A 46 6.96 -1.77 -18.19
C HIS A 46 6.03 -2.82 -17.56
N ASP A 47 5.00 -2.39 -16.81
CA ASP A 47 4.04 -3.31 -16.20
C ASP A 47 3.06 -3.84 -17.27
N GLN A 48 2.82 -5.15 -17.24
CA GLN A 48 1.80 -5.82 -18.02
C GLN A 48 0.57 -6.09 -17.16
N PHE A 49 -0.61 -6.04 -17.78
CA PHE A 49 -1.90 -6.29 -17.12
C PHE A 49 -2.67 -7.36 -17.85
N ILE A 50 -3.07 -8.41 -17.14
CA ILE A 50 -3.80 -9.55 -17.72
C ILE A 50 -5.31 -9.52 -17.48
N GLY A 51 -5.78 -8.63 -16.60
CA GLY A 51 -7.21 -8.42 -16.41
C GLY A 51 -7.93 -9.33 -15.46
N VAL A 52 -7.19 -9.92 -14.54
CA VAL A 52 -7.77 -10.62 -13.40
C VAL A 52 -8.17 -9.60 -12.34
N SER A 53 -9.45 -9.58 -11.97
CA SER A 53 -9.95 -8.60 -11.00
C SER A 53 -9.42 -8.86 -9.58
N VAL A 54 -9.23 -7.80 -8.79
CA VAL A 54 -8.78 -7.91 -7.38
C VAL A 54 -9.64 -8.87 -6.55
N PRO A 55 -11.00 -8.89 -6.65
CA PRO A 55 -11.80 -9.90 -5.96
C PRO A 55 -11.45 -11.34 -6.34
N GLU A 56 -11.15 -11.63 -7.61
CA GLU A 56 -10.72 -12.97 -8.04
C GLU A 56 -9.32 -13.30 -7.51
N LEU A 57 -8.37 -12.36 -7.55
CA LEU A 57 -7.04 -12.56 -6.95
C LEU A 57 -7.13 -12.87 -5.46
N ARG A 58 -8.03 -12.21 -4.73
CA ARG A 58 -8.28 -12.52 -3.31
C ARG A 58 -8.87 -13.91 -3.11
N LYS A 59 -9.73 -14.40 -4.02
CA LYS A 59 -10.24 -15.77 -3.97
C LYS A 59 -9.12 -16.79 -4.23
N VAL A 60 -8.26 -16.53 -5.22
CA VAL A 60 -7.07 -17.37 -5.50
C VAL A 60 -6.17 -17.41 -4.26
N ALA A 61 -5.75 -16.26 -3.73
CA ALA A 61 -4.89 -16.19 -2.54
C ALA A 61 -5.45 -16.98 -1.33
N LYS A 62 -6.77 -16.97 -1.14
CA LYS A 62 -7.42 -17.72 -0.06
C LYS A 62 -7.44 -19.24 -0.28
N ARG A 63 -7.38 -19.73 -1.52
CA ARG A 63 -7.31 -21.18 -1.81
C ARG A 63 -5.94 -21.75 -1.43
N TYR A 64 -4.87 -21.01 -1.65
CA TYR A 64 -3.51 -21.38 -1.26
C TYR A 64 -3.27 -21.07 0.22
N GLN A 65 -3.91 -21.83 1.12
CA GLN A 65 -3.80 -21.60 2.57
C GLN A 65 -2.45 -22.06 3.14
N THR A 66 -1.87 -23.10 2.53
CA THR A 66 -0.51 -23.54 2.85
C THR A 66 0.48 -22.51 2.33
N VAL A 67 1.42 -22.12 3.20
CA VAL A 67 2.49 -21.17 2.83
C VAL A 67 3.29 -21.76 1.68
N LEU A 68 3.22 -21.10 0.52
CA LEU A 68 4.09 -21.42 -0.60
C LEU A 68 5.54 -21.09 -0.25
N PRO A 69 6.53 -21.80 -0.82
CA PRO A 69 7.93 -21.43 -0.63
C PRO A 69 8.18 -19.97 -1.01
N PHE A 70 8.96 -19.26 -0.22
CA PHE A 70 9.28 -17.86 -0.48
C PHE A 70 9.98 -17.63 -1.82
N SER A 71 10.71 -18.63 -2.33
CA SER A 71 11.26 -18.59 -3.69
C SER A 71 10.18 -18.47 -4.77
N LEU A 72 9.06 -19.18 -4.61
CA LEU A 72 7.92 -19.09 -5.53
C LEU A 72 7.23 -17.72 -5.44
N LEU A 73 7.03 -17.22 -4.21
CA LEU A 73 6.47 -15.88 -4.00
C LEU A 73 7.36 -14.79 -4.58
N GLN A 74 8.69 -14.97 -4.52
CA GLN A 74 9.66 -14.08 -5.16
C GLN A 74 9.50 -14.10 -6.69
N GLU A 75 9.40 -15.28 -7.32
CA GLU A 75 9.17 -15.38 -8.78
C GLU A 75 7.90 -14.63 -9.23
N LEU A 76 6.81 -14.73 -8.46
CA LEU A 76 5.58 -13.96 -8.74
C LEU A 76 5.76 -12.46 -8.52
N LEU A 77 6.49 -12.06 -7.48
CA LEU A 77 6.73 -10.66 -7.14
C LEU A 77 7.64 -9.95 -8.16
N TYR A 78 8.51 -10.70 -8.84
CA TYR A 78 9.40 -10.23 -9.92
C TYR A 78 8.79 -10.35 -11.32
N SER A 79 7.55 -10.82 -11.43
CA SER A 79 6.85 -10.90 -12.71
C SER A 79 6.66 -9.54 -13.36
N SER A 80 6.66 -9.47 -14.69
CA SER A 80 6.21 -8.27 -15.41
C SER A 80 4.70 -8.04 -15.29
N ILE A 81 3.94 -9.04 -14.84
CA ILE A 81 2.48 -8.99 -14.76
C ILE A 81 2.04 -8.47 -13.38
N ASN A 82 1.36 -7.33 -13.35
CA ASN A 82 0.92 -6.68 -12.12
C ASN A 82 0.02 -7.58 -11.26
N GLU A 83 -0.87 -8.35 -11.87
CA GLU A 83 -1.75 -9.28 -11.15
C GLU A 83 -1.00 -10.44 -10.48
N GLU A 84 0.12 -10.92 -11.03
CA GLU A 84 0.96 -11.95 -10.38
C GLU A 84 1.63 -11.36 -9.12
N ARG A 85 2.17 -10.16 -9.25
CA ARG A 85 2.82 -9.43 -8.14
C ARG A 85 1.83 -9.14 -7.02
N LEU A 86 0.63 -8.67 -7.38
CA LEU A 86 -0.44 -8.41 -6.43
C LEU A 86 -0.90 -9.71 -5.76
N LEU A 87 -0.99 -10.82 -6.49
CA LEU A 87 -1.34 -12.12 -5.93
C LEU A 87 -0.31 -12.57 -4.87
N ALA A 88 0.99 -12.44 -5.16
CA ALA A 88 2.05 -12.77 -4.20
C ALA A 88 1.89 -11.98 -2.90
N LEU A 89 1.64 -10.67 -2.98
CA LEU A 89 1.40 -9.83 -1.80
C LEU A 89 0.11 -10.20 -1.05
N LEU A 90 -0.97 -10.55 -1.76
CA LEU A 90 -2.21 -11.01 -1.12
C LEU A 90 -2.04 -12.35 -0.40
N MET A 91 -1.22 -13.26 -0.95
CA MET A 91 -0.84 -14.50 -0.29
C MET A 91 -0.01 -14.21 0.96
N LEU A 92 1.03 -13.37 0.86
CA LEU A 92 1.83 -12.94 2.01
C LEU A 92 0.96 -12.31 3.12
N VAL A 93 0.01 -11.44 2.77
CA VAL A 93 -0.96 -10.88 3.74
C VAL A 93 -1.78 -11.98 4.40
N THR A 94 -2.32 -12.91 3.62
CA THR A 94 -3.14 -14.02 4.13
C THR A 94 -2.35 -14.89 5.11
N HIS A 95 -1.11 -15.22 4.76
CA HIS A 95 -0.21 -16.00 5.61
C HIS A 95 0.25 -15.21 6.84
N TYR A 96 0.54 -13.92 6.71
CA TYR A 96 0.91 -13.06 7.84
C TYR A 96 -0.19 -13.02 8.90
N GLN A 97 -1.45 -12.87 8.47
CA GLN A 97 -2.59 -12.80 9.39
C GLN A 97 -2.83 -14.11 10.16
N LYS A 98 -2.55 -15.26 9.54
CA LYS A 98 -2.74 -16.59 10.13
C LYS A 98 -1.49 -17.16 10.81
N GLY A 99 -0.33 -16.57 10.54
CA GLY A 99 0.96 -17.08 10.98
C GLY A 99 1.25 -16.87 12.46
N ASP A 100 2.14 -17.71 12.97
CA ASP A 100 2.80 -17.52 14.25
C ASP A 100 3.82 -16.35 14.18
N ILE A 101 4.49 -16.10 15.30
CA ILE A 101 5.45 -14.99 15.43
C ILE A 101 6.62 -15.15 14.45
N ASP A 102 7.13 -16.36 14.27
CA ASP A 102 8.27 -16.65 13.40
C ASP A 102 7.92 -16.46 11.92
N LEU A 103 6.76 -16.95 11.48
CA LEU A 103 6.29 -16.73 10.12
C LEU A 103 6.03 -15.25 9.86
N LYS A 104 5.42 -14.52 10.80
CA LYS A 104 5.20 -13.07 10.68
C LYS A 104 6.51 -12.32 10.55
N GLN A 105 7.52 -12.67 11.35
CA GLN A 105 8.86 -12.09 11.24
C GLN A 105 9.48 -12.38 9.87
N THR A 106 9.38 -13.63 9.40
CA THR A 106 9.93 -14.04 8.09
C THR A 106 9.26 -13.28 6.95
N ILE A 107 7.93 -13.17 6.95
CA ILE A 107 7.18 -12.41 5.93
C ILE A 107 7.54 -10.93 5.96
N PHE A 108 7.67 -10.34 7.15
CA PHE A 108 8.07 -8.94 7.29
C PHE A 108 9.46 -8.70 6.70
N GLN A 109 10.44 -9.56 7.00
CA GLN A 109 11.79 -9.46 6.41
C GLN A 109 11.80 -9.70 4.91
N PHE A 110 11.01 -10.67 4.43
CA PHE A 110 10.85 -10.91 2.99
C PHE A 110 10.27 -9.69 2.27
N TYR A 111 9.26 -9.02 2.88
CA TYR A 111 8.66 -7.81 2.33
C TYR A 111 9.69 -6.68 2.20
N LEU A 112 10.49 -6.43 3.24
CA LEU A 112 11.52 -5.38 3.21
C LEU A 112 12.65 -5.69 2.24
N THR A 113 13.08 -6.96 2.17
CA THR A 113 14.13 -7.41 1.24
C THR A 113 13.74 -7.15 -0.22
N HIS A 114 12.44 -7.25 -0.54
CA HIS A 114 11.91 -7.09 -1.89
C HIS A 114 11.11 -5.80 -2.07
N ILE A 115 11.32 -4.78 -1.21
CA ILE A 115 10.54 -3.55 -1.20
C ILE A 115 10.53 -2.82 -2.56
N ASN A 116 11.61 -2.92 -3.32
CA ASN A 116 11.74 -2.35 -4.67
C ASN A 116 10.77 -2.96 -5.69
N GLN A 117 10.28 -4.17 -5.44
CA GLN A 117 9.25 -4.82 -6.26
C GLN A 117 7.82 -4.41 -5.85
N ILE A 118 7.65 -3.47 -4.95
CA ILE A 118 6.35 -2.96 -4.50
C ILE A 118 6.18 -1.54 -5.04
N ASN A 119 6.37 -1.39 -6.35
CA ASN A 119 6.56 -0.12 -7.03
C ASN A 119 5.29 0.43 -7.71
N ASN A 120 4.13 0.16 -7.12
CA ASN A 120 2.85 0.66 -7.62
C ASN A 120 1.89 0.88 -6.45
N TRP A 121 1.01 1.88 -6.55
CA TRP A 121 0.09 2.23 -5.47
C TRP A 121 -0.80 1.05 -5.08
N ASN A 122 -1.23 0.23 -6.04
CA ASN A 122 -2.11 -0.90 -5.76
C ASN A 122 -1.40 -2.00 -4.95
N LEU A 123 -0.10 -2.22 -5.20
CA LEU A 123 0.73 -3.17 -4.47
C LEU A 123 0.97 -2.68 -3.04
N VAL A 124 1.32 -1.41 -2.87
CA VAL A 124 1.51 -0.77 -1.55
C VAL A 124 0.22 -0.82 -0.74
N ASP A 125 -0.88 -0.31 -1.31
CA ASP A 125 -2.16 -0.16 -0.61
C ASP A 125 -2.76 -1.51 -0.19
N ALA A 126 -2.54 -2.55 -0.99
CA ALA A 126 -3.01 -3.89 -0.68
C ALA A 126 -2.24 -4.58 0.45
N SER A 127 -1.01 -4.16 0.74
CA SER A 127 -0.06 -4.95 1.55
C SER A 127 0.54 -4.22 2.75
N ALA A 128 0.92 -2.94 2.61
CA ALA A 128 1.75 -2.24 3.59
C ALA A 128 1.13 -2.20 5.00
N HIS A 129 -0.16 -1.86 5.12
CA HIS A 129 -0.83 -1.84 6.43
C HIS A 129 -0.99 -3.22 7.06
N TRP A 130 -1.19 -4.27 6.25
CA TRP A 130 -1.39 -5.62 6.77
C TRP A 130 -0.10 -6.33 7.17
N ILE A 131 1.04 -5.96 6.56
CA ILE A 131 2.34 -6.54 6.86
C ILE A 131 3.14 -5.56 7.71
N VAL A 132 3.64 -4.47 7.13
CA VAL A 132 4.48 -3.48 7.83
C VAL A 132 3.74 -2.84 9.00
N GLY A 133 2.52 -2.34 8.76
CA GLY A 133 1.70 -1.72 9.80
C GLY A 133 1.39 -2.67 10.95
N ALA A 134 0.89 -3.87 10.63
CA ALA A 134 0.60 -4.87 11.66
C ALA A 134 1.86 -5.31 12.43
N HIS A 135 3.02 -5.36 11.79
CA HIS A 135 4.27 -5.77 12.42
C HIS A 135 4.81 -4.74 13.41
N LEU A 136 4.57 -3.45 13.17
CA LEU A 136 5.15 -2.35 13.92
C LEU A 136 4.21 -1.72 14.96
N LEU A 137 2.99 -2.25 15.16
CA LEU A 137 1.98 -1.66 16.07
C LEU A 137 2.56 -1.40 17.46
N ASP A 138 3.15 -2.43 18.07
CA ASP A 138 3.72 -2.41 19.42
C ASP A 138 5.26 -2.46 19.41
N LYS A 139 5.88 -2.06 18.29
CA LYS A 139 7.33 -2.02 18.12
C LYS A 139 7.82 -0.61 17.80
N ASP A 140 9.15 -0.49 17.72
CA ASP A 140 9.82 0.70 17.21
C ASP A 140 9.34 1.06 15.80
N LYS A 141 9.12 2.36 15.58
CA LYS A 141 8.54 2.89 14.33
C LYS A 141 9.56 3.66 13.50
N THR A 142 10.84 3.66 13.89
CA THR A 142 11.92 4.40 13.21
C THR A 142 11.97 4.07 11.72
N LEU A 143 11.75 2.79 11.37
CA LEU A 143 11.68 2.35 9.98
C LEU A 143 10.70 3.17 9.13
N LEU A 144 9.52 3.52 9.65
CA LEU A 144 8.54 4.30 8.88
C LEU A 144 9.05 5.72 8.62
N PHE A 145 9.77 6.32 9.56
CA PHE A 145 10.37 7.63 9.38
C PHE A 145 11.55 7.58 8.39
N THR A 146 12.37 6.53 8.42
CA THR A 146 13.42 6.30 7.42
C THR A 146 12.83 6.16 6.01
N LEU A 147 11.76 5.37 5.86
CA LEU A 147 11.07 5.20 4.57
C LEU A 147 10.43 6.51 4.08
N ALA A 148 9.95 7.37 5.00
CA ALA A 148 9.42 8.69 4.64
C ALA A 148 10.49 9.69 4.19
N GLU A 149 11.77 9.46 4.53
CA GLU A 149 12.92 10.28 4.08
C GLU A 149 13.53 9.80 2.76
N SER A 150 13.20 8.58 2.33
CA SER A 150 13.71 8.00 1.09
C SER A 150 13.36 8.85 -0.11
N THR A 151 14.22 8.86 -1.14
CA THR A 151 13.87 9.46 -2.45
C THR A 151 12.91 8.58 -3.23
N ASN A 152 12.73 7.32 -2.83
CA ASN A 152 11.81 6.39 -3.47
C ASN A 152 10.35 6.69 -3.09
N LEU A 153 9.55 7.04 -4.10
CA LEU A 153 8.12 7.33 -3.98
C LEU A 153 7.34 6.24 -3.22
N TRP A 154 7.65 4.98 -3.47
CA TRP A 154 6.89 3.85 -2.93
C TRP A 154 7.25 3.57 -1.48
N GLU A 155 8.51 3.80 -1.09
CA GLU A 155 8.93 3.73 0.32
C GLU A 155 8.20 4.79 1.15
N LYS A 156 8.16 6.05 0.67
CA LYS A 156 7.36 7.11 1.30
C LYS A 156 5.88 6.74 1.41
N ARG A 157 5.31 6.14 0.36
CA ARG A 157 3.91 5.68 0.37
C ARG A 157 3.71 4.54 1.38
N ILE A 158 4.63 3.58 1.45
CA ILE A 158 4.60 2.48 2.43
C ILE A 158 4.62 3.05 3.85
N ALA A 159 5.49 4.04 4.12
CA ALA A 159 5.59 4.69 5.43
C ALA A 159 4.24 5.18 5.95
N ILE A 160 3.54 5.98 5.13
CA ILE A 160 2.26 6.57 5.54
C ILE A 160 1.11 5.55 5.50
N VAL A 161 1.03 4.70 4.48
CA VAL A 161 -0.06 3.71 4.32
C VAL A 161 0.02 2.61 5.38
N ALA A 162 1.22 2.23 5.83
CA ALA A 162 1.39 1.27 6.93
C ALA A 162 0.62 1.70 8.19
N THR A 163 0.57 3.00 8.46
CA THR A 163 -0.13 3.55 9.63
C THR A 163 -1.65 3.34 9.60
N TRP A 164 -2.25 2.94 8.48
CA TRP A 164 -3.68 2.61 8.46
C TRP A 164 -4.03 1.50 9.48
N TYR A 165 -3.10 0.58 9.74
CA TYR A 165 -3.27 -0.42 10.78
C TYR A 165 -3.32 0.22 12.18
N PHE A 166 -2.48 1.21 12.46
CA PHE A 166 -2.46 1.94 13.73
C PHE A 166 -3.78 2.71 13.93
N ILE A 167 -4.23 3.42 12.89
CA ILE A 167 -5.49 4.17 12.90
C ILE A 167 -6.67 3.26 13.24
N ARG A 168 -6.70 2.04 12.68
CA ARG A 168 -7.76 1.06 12.96
C ARG A 168 -7.75 0.55 14.40
N ASN A 169 -6.59 0.62 15.07
CA ASN A 169 -6.38 0.32 16.49
C ASN A 169 -6.40 1.58 17.37
N ASN A 170 -6.91 2.70 16.86
CA ASN A 170 -7.01 3.98 17.56
C ASN A 170 -5.67 4.60 18.00
N HIS A 171 -4.57 4.26 17.33
CA HIS A 171 -3.26 4.88 17.52
C HIS A 171 -3.02 5.87 16.36
N PHE A 172 -2.95 7.17 16.68
CA PHE A 172 -2.93 8.24 15.65
C PHE A 172 -1.59 8.99 15.56
N ASP A 173 -0.80 9.03 16.64
CA ASP A 173 0.38 9.91 16.75
C ASP A 173 1.40 9.69 15.62
N CYS A 174 1.68 8.44 15.29
CA CYS A 174 2.62 8.12 14.21
C CYS A 174 2.10 8.58 12.84
N THR A 175 0.80 8.42 12.57
CA THR A 175 0.17 8.91 11.34
C THR A 175 0.32 10.44 11.23
N LEU A 176 0.01 11.17 12.30
CA LEU A 176 0.05 12.64 12.29
C LEU A 176 1.48 13.15 12.11
N LYS A 177 2.46 12.57 12.81
CA LYS A 177 3.89 12.91 12.65
C LYS A 177 4.40 12.64 11.23
N LEU A 178 4.01 11.52 10.62
CA LEU A 178 4.37 11.22 9.23
C LEU A 178 3.64 12.15 8.25
N ALA A 179 2.39 12.50 8.53
CA ALA A 179 1.62 13.45 7.70
C ALA A 179 2.25 14.85 7.72
N GLU A 180 2.73 15.31 8.88
CA GLU A 180 3.48 16.56 9.00
C GLU A 180 4.81 16.50 8.24
N LYS A 181 5.55 15.40 8.37
CA LYS A 181 6.83 15.21 7.66
C LYS A 181 6.68 15.18 6.14
N LEU A 182 5.59 14.60 5.65
CA LEU A 182 5.28 14.48 4.21
C LEU A 182 4.37 15.61 3.70
N LEU A 183 4.14 16.65 4.53
CA LEU A 183 3.22 17.74 4.24
C LEU A 183 3.56 18.45 2.92
N CYS A 184 4.86 18.65 2.71
CA CYS A 184 5.44 19.41 1.60
C CYS A 184 6.17 18.50 0.59
N ASP A 185 5.84 17.20 0.55
CA ASP A 185 6.36 16.34 -0.52
C ASP A 185 5.94 16.90 -1.89
N ASP A 186 6.72 16.69 -2.95
CA ASP A 186 6.36 17.23 -4.27
C ASP A 186 5.38 16.33 -5.04
N HIS A 187 5.24 15.07 -4.64
CA HIS A 187 4.59 14.06 -5.46
C HIS A 187 3.10 13.89 -5.11
N ASP A 188 2.21 14.08 -6.10
CA ASP A 188 0.75 14.00 -5.93
C ASP A 188 0.26 12.66 -5.35
N LEU A 189 0.92 11.54 -5.68
CA LEU A 189 0.60 10.24 -5.08
C LEU A 189 0.86 10.19 -3.56
N ILE A 190 1.84 10.92 -3.05
CA ILE A 190 2.08 11.06 -1.59
C ILE A 190 1.00 11.94 -0.97
N HIS A 191 0.64 13.05 -1.62
CA HIS A 191 -0.47 13.90 -1.16
C HIS A 191 -1.78 13.13 -1.02
N LYS A 192 -2.10 12.28 -2.01
CA LYS A 192 -3.27 11.39 -1.96
C LYS A 192 -3.18 10.41 -0.79
N ALA A 193 -2.01 9.83 -0.53
CA ALA A 193 -1.81 8.89 0.56
C ALA A 193 -1.95 9.56 1.93
N VAL A 194 -1.28 10.69 2.14
CA VAL A 194 -1.35 11.47 3.39
C VAL A 194 -2.77 11.96 3.64
N GLY A 195 -3.40 12.60 2.64
CA GLY A 195 -4.77 13.06 2.75
C GLY A 195 -5.75 11.91 3.02
N TRP A 196 -5.53 10.75 2.40
CA TRP A 196 -6.31 9.55 2.71
C TRP A 196 -6.11 9.12 4.17
N MET A 197 -4.87 8.99 4.68
CA MET A 197 -4.65 8.58 6.06
C MET A 197 -5.25 9.58 7.07
N LEU A 198 -5.15 10.89 6.82
CA LEU A 198 -5.82 11.91 7.62
C LEU A 198 -7.36 11.74 7.60
N ARG A 199 -7.95 11.44 6.44
CA ARG A 199 -9.38 11.09 6.33
C ARG A 199 -9.71 9.86 7.18
N GLU A 200 -8.85 8.84 7.19
CA GLU A 200 -9.06 7.64 8.03
C GLU A 200 -8.94 7.94 9.53
N VAL A 201 -8.04 8.84 9.95
CA VAL A 201 -8.01 9.38 11.33
C VAL A 201 -9.33 10.06 11.65
N GLY A 202 -9.81 10.97 10.79
CA GLY A 202 -11.07 11.69 11.01
C GLY A 202 -12.30 10.80 11.11
N LYS A 203 -12.33 9.66 10.40
CA LYS A 203 -13.40 8.65 10.54
C LYS A 203 -13.44 8.02 11.93
N ARG A 204 -12.30 7.94 12.62
CA ARG A 204 -12.19 7.37 13.98
C ARG A 204 -12.34 8.44 15.05
N ASN A 205 -11.68 9.58 14.86
CA ASN A 205 -11.71 10.71 15.76
C ASN A 205 -11.63 12.02 14.95
N GLN A 206 -12.79 12.64 14.74
CA GLN A 206 -12.88 13.88 13.97
C GLN A 206 -12.18 15.05 14.67
N ALA A 207 -12.18 15.11 16.02
CA ALA A 207 -11.56 16.21 16.75
C ALA A 207 -10.04 16.27 16.51
N ILE A 208 -9.37 15.11 16.54
CA ILE A 208 -7.93 15.00 16.24
C ILE A 208 -7.63 15.46 14.80
N LEU A 209 -8.47 15.09 13.83
CA LEU A 209 -8.31 15.58 12.46
C LEU A 209 -8.44 17.10 12.38
N ILE A 210 -9.44 17.69 13.06
CA ILE A 210 -9.65 19.14 13.06
C ILE A 210 -8.46 19.87 13.69
N GLU A 211 -7.94 19.39 14.83
CA GLU A 211 -6.76 19.95 15.46
C GLU A 211 -5.53 19.97 14.54
N PHE A 212 -5.31 18.88 13.81
CA PHE A 212 -4.26 18.82 12.79
C PHE A 212 -4.52 19.80 11.64
N LEU A 213 -5.76 19.87 11.12
CA LEU A 213 -6.10 20.77 10.02
C LEU A 213 -5.97 22.23 10.41
N ASP A 214 -6.38 22.62 11.62
CA ASP A 214 -6.25 24.00 12.11
C ASP A 214 -4.78 24.43 12.15
N SER A 215 -3.88 23.49 12.44
CA SER A 215 -2.44 23.73 12.53
C SER A 215 -1.69 23.67 11.19
N HIS A 216 -2.23 22.97 10.18
CA HIS A 216 -1.47 22.66 8.95
C HIS A 216 -2.20 22.94 7.62
N ALA A 217 -3.53 23.08 7.59
CA ALA A 217 -4.32 23.11 6.35
C ALA A 217 -3.91 24.22 5.38
N TYR A 218 -3.39 25.33 5.88
CA TYR A 218 -2.89 26.45 5.08
C TYR A 218 -1.63 26.10 4.27
N ARG A 219 -0.80 25.16 4.74
CA ARG A 219 0.39 24.66 4.02
C ARG A 219 0.11 23.40 3.20
N MET A 220 -1.04 22.75 3.42
CA MET A 220 -1.35 21.49 2.74
C MET A 220 -1.54 21.69 1.23
N PRO A 221 -0.89 20.85 0.39
CA PRO A 221 -1.20 20.76 -1.02
C PRO A 221 -2.69 20.50 -1.25
N ARG A 222 -3.26 21.09 -2.31
CA ARG A 222 -4.71 21.05 -2.53
C ARG A 222 -5.27 19.64 -2.68
N THR A 223 -4.51 18.72 -3.27
CA THR A 223 -4.90 17.30 -3.34
C THR A 223 -5.01 16.70 -1.94
N MET A 224 -3.99 16.90 -1.10
CA MET A 224 -3.94 16.36 0.26
C MET A 224 -5.12 16.88 1.10
N LEU A 225 -5.35 18.20 1.09
CA LEU A 225 -6.43 18.82 1.85
C LEU A 225 -7.81 18.30 1.41
N ARG A 226 -8.06 18.20 0.10
CA ARG A 226 -9.34 17.70 -0.43
C ARG A 226 -9.64 16.27 0.00
N TYR A 227 -8.62 15.41 0.04
CA TYR A 227 -8.76 14.05 0.54
C TYR A 227 -9.07 14.04 2.05
N ALA A 228 -8.32 14.80 2.85
CA ALA A 228 -8.47 14.85 4.30
C ALA A 228 -9.87 15.31 4.73
N ILE A 229 -10.42 16.33 4.08
CA ILE A 229 -11.70 16.94 4.46
C ILE A 229 -12.92 16.28 3.80
N GLU A 230 -12.76 15.23 2.99
CA GLU A 230 -13.87 14.64 2.20
C GLU A 230 -15.10 14.31 3.04
N ARG A 231 -14.90 13.87 4.28
CA ARG A 231 -15.98 13.41 5.17
C ARG A 231 -16.51 14.48 6.13
N LEU A 232 -15.91 15.68 6.14
CA LEU A 232 -16.38 16.79 6.96
C LEU A 232 -17.67 17.39 6.39
N MET A 233 -18.43 18.07 7.25
CA MET A 233 -19.64 18.79 6.83
C MET A 233 -19.29 19.84 5.75
N PRO A 234 -20.20 20.08 4.77
CA PRO A 234 -19.94 20.99 3.66
C PRO A 234 -19.44 22.38 4.08
N ILE A 235 -19.97 22.93 5.19
CA ILE A 235 -19.58 24.24 5.69
C ILE A 235 -18.13 24.28 6.19
N THR A 236 -17.72 23.25 6.95
CA THR A 236 -16.35 23.08 7.44
C THR A 236 -15.37 22.81 6.29
N ARG A 237 -15.80 22.03 5.29
CA ARG A 237 -14.98 21.84 4.07
C ARG A 237 -14.72 23.16 3.36
N LYS A 238 -15.77 23.97 3.21
CA LYS A 238 -15.69 25.27 2.53
C LYS A 238 -14.77 26.24 3.28
N SER A 239 -14.79 26.26 4.61
CA SER A 239 -13.88 27.14 5.38
C SER A 239 -12.41 26.81 5.13
N TYR A 240 -12.01 25.55 5.19
CA TYR A 240 -10.63 25.15 4.88
C TYR A 240 -10.25 25.39 3.41
N LEU A 241 -11.17 25.20 2.47
CA LEU A 241 -10.89 25.44 1.06
C LEU A 241 -10.74 26.92 0.71
N LEU A 242 -11.44 27.81 1.40
CA LEU A 242 -11.37 29.26 1.18
C LEU A 242 -10.16 29.92 1.86
N ALA A 243 -9.52 29.24 2.82
CA ALA A 243 -8.29 29.71 3.42
C ALA A 243 -7.20 29.92 2.34
N LYS A 244 -6.49 31.04 2.42
CA LYS A 244 -5.38 31.35 1.51
C LYS A 244 -4.22 30.39 1.82
N PRO A 245 -3.68 29.69 0.81
CA PRO A 245 -2.55 28.80 1.02
C PRO A 245 -1.29 29.61 1.31
N ILE A 246 -0.42 29.05 2.15
CA ILE A 246 0.95 29.52 2.38
C ILE A 246 1.87 28.48 1.74
N GLU A 247 2.83 28.93 0.94
CA GLU A 247 3.80 28.03 0.32
C GLU A 247 4.64 27.32 1.39
N CYS A 248 4.99 26.06 1.12
CA CYS A 248 5.99 25.36 1.90
C CYS A 248 7.35 26.03 1.65
N ILE A 249 8.03 26.41 2.73
CA ILE A 249 9.40 26.96 2.72
C ILE A 249 10.39 25.79 2.80
#